data_AF-A0A9D4P0H3-F1
#
_entry.id   AF-A0A9D4P0H3-F1
#
_cell.length_a   1.000
_cell.length_b   1.000
_cell.length_c   1.000
_cell.angle_alpha   90.00
_cell.angle_beta   90.00
_cell.angle_gamma   90.00
#
_symmetry.space_group_name_H-M   'P 1'
#
loop_
_entity.id
_entity.type
_entity.pdbx_description
1 polymer ?
#
loop_
_entity_poly.entity_id
_entity_poly.type
_entity_poly.pdbx_seq_one_letter_code
_entity_poly.pdbx_strand_id
1 'polypeptide(L)'
;MATILNFEIKIWKNLMQNTYYRTIHNQILYLFYYDELIHRKFMLINNVHVKPMGRIVRPHKNKILLALTSILVTLVSILMIQQPQWIRNYVSLCILTRMFPTEGIKYLSASIVMCTINNMMNAFYATSTRYEQFQFLLPINDERWRNLNKQDSGRYEMNKDYVFSIARCAIISIGTLFAIAMIMMIMLKSLWKISIFWTIFWPFIMYIWTYHTGSAFLHITSFIFILQYYLNLRQQSFLRIMQRLLLFAYNNNHITSITLLKHFFEHHHRMFERLQKDIDEHSRQLSRYITIIFAMSTMVTTYSSYLLFMTKQRFIYQCLYCMIAHAQINTLSVMIIGCAKVRNNNEKLLRLKQKCLMLSICEKKIFTTHQLLKFDALTTTLLDRPLGFQLTNGVIITSYTFITVIVNISTFFFLISQNIIATKQLTTINNT
;
A
#
# COMPACT_ATOMS: atom_id res chain seq x y z
N MET A 1 11.66 20.08 -7.59
CA MET A 1 10.95 18.79 -7.36
C MET A 1 9.78 18.60 -8.34
N ALA A 2 8.85 19.57 -8.45
CA ALA A 2 7.71 19.48 -9.39
C ALA A 2 8.11 19.32 -10.87
N THR A 3 9.22 19.93 -11.29
CA THR A 3 9.75 19.83 -12.66
C THR A 3 10.20 18.42 -13.04
N ILE A 4 10.89 17.71 -12.15
CA ILE A 4 11.36 16.34 -12.38
C ILE A 4 10.19 15.36 -12.44
N LEU A 5 9.22 15.49 -11.53
CA LEU A 5 8.04 14.63 -11.53
C LEU A 5 7.18 14.87 -12.78
N ASN A 6 6.98 16.13 -13.19
CA ASN A 6 6.26 16.43 -14.43
C ASN A 6 6.96 15.85 -15.66
N PHE A 7 8.31 15.89 -15.70
CA PHE A 7 9.10 15.27 -16.75
C PHE A 7 8.93 13.74 -16.76
N GLU A 8 9.03 13.08 -15.60
CA GLU A 8 8.82 11.64 -15.49
C GLU A 8 7.41 11.24 -15.94
N ILE A 9 6.38 11.97 -15.50
CA ILE A 9 4.98 11.73 -15.90
C ILE A 9 4.83 11.84 -17.42
N LYS A 10 5.45 12.85 -18.04
CA LYS A 10 5.41 13.04 -19.50
C LYS A 10 6.10 11.88 -20.23
N ILE A 11 7.28 11.47 -19.79
CA ILE A 11 7.99 10.32 -20.36
C ILE A 11 7.16 9.06 -20.21
N TRP A 12 6.64 8.79 -19.01
CA TRP A 12 5.86 7.60 -18.75
C TRP A 12 4.60 7.55 -19.63
N LYS A 13 3.87 8.66 -19.78
CA LYS A 13 2.71 8.75 -20.67
C LYS A 13 3.09 8.43 -22.12
N ASN A 14 4.22 8.94 -22.61
CA ASN A 14 4.72 8.64 -23.95
C ASN A 14 5.10 7.16 -24.09
N LEU A 15 5.81 6.58 -23.12
CA LEU A 15 6.20 5.16 -23.14
C LEU A 15 4.97 4.24 -23.11
N MET A 16 3.93 4.60 -22.37
CA MET A 16 2.68 3.82 -22.29
C MET A 16 1.87 3.81 -23.60
N GLN A 17 2.18 4.69 -24.57
CA GLN A 17 1.62 4.60 -25.93
C GLN A 17 2.19 3.40 -26.70
N ASN A 18 3.42 2.97 -26.39
CA ASN A 18 4.02 1.79 -26.99
C ASN A 18 3.40 0.52 -26.39
N THR A 19 2.80 -0.31 -27.25
CA THR A 19 2.09 -1.54 -26.86
C THR A 19 3.01 -2.57 -26.19
N TYR A 20 4.26 -2.67 -26.61
CA TYR A 20 5.25 -3.59 -26.04
C TYR A 20 5.65 -3.14 -24.64
N TYR A 21 6.03 -1.86 -24.48
CA TYR A 21 6.36 -1.30 -23.18
C TYR A 21 5.19 -1.45 -22.20
N ARG A 22 3.97 -1.11 -22.63
CA ARG A 22 2.75 -1.26 -21.84
C ARG A 22 2.53 -2.70 -21.38
N THR A 23 2.78 -3.67 -22.26
CA THR A 23 2.63 -5.10 -21.92
C THR A 23 3.62 -5.53 -20.84
N ILE A 24 4.90 -5.18 -20.98
CA ILE A 24 5.93 -5.48 -19.97
C ILE A 24 5.64 -4.76 -18.65
N HIS A 25 5.31 -3.47 -18.73
CA HIS A 25 4.97 -2.66 -17.58
C HIS A 25 3.81 -3.28 -16.80
N ASN A 26 2.77 -3.74 -17.48
CA ASN A 26 1.60 -4.36 -16.85
C ASN A 26 1.88 -5.79 -16.35
N GLN A 27 2.91 -6.47 -16.85
CA GLN A 27 3.40 -7.73 -16.26
C GLN A 27 4.10 -7.49 -14.93
N ILE A 28 4.94 -6.45 -14.85
CA ILE A 28 5.68 -6.11 -13.63
C ILE A 28 4.75 -5.47 -12.60
N LEU A 29 3.94 -4.50 -13.03
CA LEU A 29 2.97 -3.76 -12.23
C LEU A 29 1.56 -4.32 -12.45
N TYR A 30 1.31 -5.52 -11.95
CA TYR A 30 0.12 -6.29 -12.27
C TYR A 30 -1.22 -5.61 -11.92
N LEU A 31 -1.27 -4.64 -11.00
CA LEU A 31 -2.50 -3.88 -10.77
C LEU A 31 -2.90 -3.03 -11.99
N PHE A 32 -1.95 -2.49 -12.76
CA PHE A 32 -2.26 -1.81 -14.02
C PHE A 32 -2.82 -2.75 -15.08
N TYR A 33 -2.47 -4.04 -15.04
CA TYR A 33 -3.12 -5.03 -15.90
C TYR A 33 -4.62 -5.16 -15.55
N TYR A 34 -4.95 -5.29 -14.26
CA TYR A 34 -6.34 -5.37 -13.82
C TYR A 34 -7.11 -4.08 -14.11
N ASP A 35 -6.43 -2.95 -13.95
CA ASP A 35 -6.91 -1.62 -14.29
C ASP A 35 -7.39 -1.52 -15.74
N GLU A 36 -6.52 -1.88 -16.68
CA GLU A 36 -6.80 -1.85 -18.11
C GLU A 36 -7.90 -2.86 -18.49
N LEU A 37 -7.86 -4.05 -17.88
CA LEU A 37 -8.84 -5.10 -18.14
C LEU A 37 -10.25 -4.70 -17.68
N ILE A 38 -10.35 -4.04 -16.52
CA ILE A 38 -11.60 -3.48 -16.01
C ILE A 38 -12.07 -2.38 -16.96
N HIS A 39 -11.20 -1.43 -17.31
CA HIS A 39 -11.54 -0.34 -18.21
C HIS A 39 -12.07 -0.82 -19.56
N ARG A 40 -11.43 -1.83 -20.18
CA ARG A 40 -11.90 -2.43 -21.43
C ARG A 40 -13.27 -3.09 -21.29
N LYS A 41 -13.50 -3.85 -20.22
CA LYS A 41 -14.80 -4.50 -19.99
C LYS A 41 -15.90 -3.46 -19.76
N PHE A 42 -15.58 -2.33 -19.15
CA PHE A 42 -16.50 -1.20 -18.99
C PHE A 42 -16.86 -0.52 -20.31
N MET A 43 -15.86 -0.21 -21.15
CA MET A 43 -16.09 0.39 -22.47
C MET A 43 -17.02 -0.47 -23.34
N LEU A 44 -16.98 -1.80 -23.18
CA LEU A 44 -17.84 -2.72 -23.93
C LEU A 44 -19.30 -2.76 -23.45
N ILE A 45 -19.60 -2.33 -22.21
CA ILE A 45 -20.95 -2.39 -21.60
C ILE A 45 -21.77 -1.10 -21.87
N ASN A 46 -21.38 -0.29 -22.85
CA ASN A 46 -22.06 0.92 -23.35
C ASN A 46 -23.39 1.33 -22.66
N ASN A 47 -23.37 2.51 -22.01
CA ASN A 47 -24.52 3.30 -21.52
C ASN A 47 -25.27 2.86 -20.26
N VAL A 48 -24.91 1.77 -19.58
CA VAL A 48 -25.52 1.45 -18.28
C VAL A 48 -24.46 1.51 -17.18
N HIS A 49 -24.76 2.20 -16.07
CA HIS A 49 -23.94 2.32 -14.87
C HIS A 49 -23.77 0.97 -14.12
N VAL A 50 -23.54 -0.13 -14.83
CA VAL A 50 -23.42 -1.47 -14.27
C VAL A 50 -21.97 -1.72 -13.90
N LYS A 51 -21.73 -1.97 -12.62
CA LYS A 51 -20.43 -2.43 -12.12
C LYS A 51 -20.10 -3.80 -12.75
N PRO A 52 -18.86 -4.06 -13.20
CA PRO A 52 -18.47 -5.28 -13.84
C PRO A 52 -18.58 -6.41 -12.82
N MET A 53 -19.25 -7.47 -13.23
CA MET A 53 -19.41 -8.67 -12.43
C MET A 53 -18.81 -9.88 -13.15
N GLY A 54 -18.59 -10.94 -12.38
CA GLY A 54 -18.14 -12.23 -12.88
C GLY A 54 -16.65 -12.52 -12.66
N ARG A 55 -16.17 -13.56 -13.34
CA ARG A 55 -14.79 -14.06 -13.19
C ARG A 55 -13.83 -13.42 -14.18
N ILE A 56 -12.62 -13.12 -13.71
CA ILE A 56 -11.49 -12.66 -14.49
C ILE A 56 -10.69 -13.89 -14.90
N VAL A 57 -10.53 -14.10 -16.22
CA VAL A 57 -9.59 -15.09 -16.74
C VAL A 57 -8.17 -14.57 -16.45
N ARG A 58 -7.48 -15.17 -15.49
CA ARG A 58 -6.13 -14.74 -15.10
C ARG A 58 -5.16 -15.06 -16.24
N PRO A 59 -4.40 -14.09 -16.78
CA PRO A 59 -3.34 -14.38 -17.73
C PRO A 59 -2.22 -15.12 -16.99
N HIS A 60 -2.22 -16.46 -17.04
CA HIS A 60 -1.22 -17.27 -16.36
C HIS A 60 0.19 -16.88 -16.80
N LYS A 61 0.36 -16.53 -18.08
CA LYS A 61 1.63 -16.04 -18.66
C LYS A 61 2.24 -14.87 -17.89
N ASN A 62 1.44 -13.94 -17.36
CA ASN A 62 1.93 -12.74 -16.68
C ASN A 62 2.39 -13.02 -15.23
N LYS A 63 1.98 -14.14 -14.64
CA LYS A 63 2.35 -14.52 -13.26
C LYS A 63 3.46 -15.56 -13.19
N ILE A 64 3.74 -16.27 -14.29
CA ILE A 64 4.78 -17.31 -14.35
C ILE A 64 6.17 -16.69 -14.11
N LEU A 65 6.52 -15.61 -14.80
CA LEU A 65 7.82 -14.96 -14.62
C LEU A 65 8.03 -14.51 -13.17
N LEU A 66 7.00 -13.90 -12.59
CA LEU A 66 6.99 -13.48 -11.19
C LEU A 66 7.21 -14.66 -10.23
N ALA A 67 6.48 -15.76 -10.44
CA ALA A 67 6.60 -16.95 -9.61
C ALA A 67 7.97 -17.60 -9.74
N LEU A 68 8.47 -17.78 -10.96
CA LEU A 68 9.75 -18.42 -11.21
C LEU A 68 10.90 -17.61 -10.61
N THR A 69 10.92 -16.30 -10.83
CA THR A 69 11.95 -15.41 -10.24
C THR A 69 11.86 -15.41 -8.71
N SER A 70 10.66 -15.37 -8.15
CA SER A 70 10.44 -15.39 -6.69
C SER A 70 10.86 -16.73 -6.07
N ILE A 71 10.52 -17.87 -6.68
CA ILE A 71 10.91 -19.20 -6.19
C ILE A 71 12.44 -19.33 -6.25
N LEU A 72 13.06 -18.94 -7.37
CA LEU A 72 14.51 -18.98 -7.52
C LEU A 72 15.21 -18.15 -6.45
N VAL A 73 14.81 -16.88 -6.28
CA VAL A 73 15.42 -15.97 -5.29
C VAL A 73 15.19 -16.47 -3.86
N THR A 74 14.02 -17.05 -3.56
CA THR A 74 13.73 -17.62 -2.24
C THR A 74 14.61 -18.81 -1.94
N LEU A 75 14.68 -19.78 -2.85
CA LEU A 75 15.50 -21.00 -2.69
C LEU A 75 16.96 -20.62 -2.45
N VAL A 76 17.49 -19.73 -3.28
CA VAL A 76 18.88 -19.28 -3.19
C VAL A 76 19.13 -18.51 -1.90
N SER A 77 18.18 -17.68 -1.46
CA SER A 77 18.31 -16.95 -0.18
C SER A 77 18.27 -17.89 1.03
N ILE A 78 17.44 -18.94 1.00
CA ILE A 78 17.43 -19.98 2.06
C ILE A 78 18.77 -20.70 2.11
N LEU A 79 19.33 -21.06 0.95
CA LEU A 79 20.67 -21.65 0.85
C LEU A 79 21.75 -20.72 1.40
N MET A 80 21.64 -19.41 1.19
CA MET A 80 22.55 -18.41 1.75
C MET A 80 22.42 -18.23 3.27
N ILE A 81 21.24 -18.51 3.84
CA ILE A 81 21.02 -18.50 5.30
C ILE A 81 21.64 -19.74 5.94
N GLN A 82 21.36 -20.92 5.36
CA GLN A 82 21.83 -22.22 5.88
C GLN A 82 23.34 -22.41 5.68
N GLN A 83 23.89 -21.89 4.58
CA GLN A 83 25.30 -22.03 4.18
C GLN A 83 25.85 -23.47 4.23
N PRO A 84 25.16 -24.48 3.66
CA PRO A 84 25.70 -25.83 3.60
C PRO A 84 27.03 -25.86 2.83
N GLN A 85 27.95 -26.71 3.29
CA GLN A 85 29.34 -26.74 2.81
C GLN A 85 29.44 -26.98 1.29
N TRP A 86 28.53 -27.77 0.72
CA TRP A 86 28.50 -28.11 -0.70
C TRP A 86 28.22 -26.91 -1.62
N ILE A 87 27.65 -25.80 -1.13
CA ILE A 87 27.41 -24.59 -1.96
C ILE A 87 28.71 -24.08 -2.57
N ARG A 88 29.85 -24.28 -1.90
CA ARG A 88 31.16 -23.87 -2.38
C ARG A 88 31.57 -24.59 -3.67
N ASN A 89 31.01 -25.76 -3.93
CA ASN A 89 31.31 -26.57 -5.13
C ASN A 89 30.57 -26.05 -6.37
N TYR A 90 29.53 -25.22 -6.20
CA TYR A 90 28.76 -24.67 -7.32
C TYR A 90 29.19 -23.25 -7.64
N VAL A 91 29.84 -23.07 -8.80
CA VAL A 91 30.37 -21.78 -9.28
C VAL A 91 29.33 -20.66 -9.23
N SER A 92 28.09 -20.95 -9.65
CA SER A 92 26.98 -19.98 -9.66
C SER A 92 26.67 -19.41 -8.27
N LEU A 93 26.48 -20.29 -7.28
CA LEU A 93 26.13 -19.88 -5.91
C LEU A 93 27.34 -19.28 -5.17
N CYS A 94 28.55 -19.75 -5.46
CA CYS A 94 29.78 -19.16 -4.94
C CYS A 94 29.96 -17.71 -5.42
N ILE A 95 29.68 -17.43 -6.69
CA ILE A 95 29.71 -16.08 -7.24
C ILE A 95 28.66 -15.19 -6.55
N LEU A 96 27.41 -15.66 -6.46
CA LEU A 96 26.33 -14.87 -5.86
C LEU A 96 26.60 -14.54 -4.38
N THR A 97 26.99 -15.53 -3.57
CA THR A 97 27.30 -15.30 -2.14
C THR A 97 28.41 -14.27 -1.98
N ARG A 98 29.38 -14.21 -2.92
CA ARG A 98 30.44 -13.21 -2.92
C ARG A 98 29.99 -11.83 -3.42
N MET A 99 28.88 -11.71 -4.13
CA MET A 99 28.31 -10.40 -4.52
C MET A 99 27.73 -9.63 -3.32
N PHE A 100 27.49 -10.29 -2.20
CA PHE A 100 26.98 -9.69 -0.98
C PHE A 100 28.07 -9.48 0.09
N PRO A 101 27.88 -8.53 1.02
CA PRO A 101 28.72 -8.40 2.20
C PRO A 101 28.66 -9.68 3.03
N THR A 102 29.80 -10.11 3.56
CA THR A 102 29.91 -11.33 4.38
C THR A 102 29.23 -11.15 5.73
N GLU A 103 29.44 -9.98 6.36
CA GLU A 103 28.69 -9.57 7.54
C GLU A 103 27.24 -9.25 7.16
N GLY A 104 26.30 -9.79 7.94
CA GLY A 104 24.88 -9.53 7.72
C GLY A 104 24.23 -10.33 6.59
N ILE A 105 24.96 -11.18 5.85
CA ILE A 105 24.41 -11.94 4.71
C ILE A 105 23.14 -12.74 5.08
N LYS A 106 23.11 -13.35 6.27
CA LYS A 106 21.94 -14.11 6.75
C LYS A 106 20.71 -13.22 6.93
N TYR A 107 20.89 -12.01 7.45
CA TYR A 107 19.80 -11.05 7.67
C TYR A 107 19.35 -10.40 6.36
N LEU A 108 20.29 -10.13 5.44
CA LEU A 108 19.98 -9.69 4.09
C LEU A 108 19.15 -10.74 3.35
N SER A 109 19.60 -12.00 3.35
CA SER A 109 18.88 -13.11 2.75
C SER A 109 17.51 -13.32 3.41
N ALA A 110 17.39 -13.19 4.74
CA ALA A 110 16.11 -13.23 5.42
C ALA A 110 15.17 -12.10 4.96
N SER A 111 15.67 -10.88 4.83
CA SER A 111 14.89 -9.75 4.30
C SER A 111 14.47 -9.97 2.84
N ILE A 112 15.33 -10.56 2.00
CA ILE A 112 15.00 -10.94 0.62
C ILE A 112 13.89 -12.00 0.59
N VAL A 113 13.95 -13.00 1.47
CA VAL A 113 12.89 -14.00 1.62
C VAL A 113 11.57 -13.32 2.01
N MET A 114 11.55 -12.43 3.00
CA MET A 114 10.34 -11.71 3.39
C MET A 114 9.77 -10.86 2.25
N CYS A 115 10.62 -10.13 1.53
CA CYS A 115 10.22 -9.39 0.34
C CYS A 115 9.61 -10.29 -0.74
N THR A 116 10.14 -11.49 -0.90
CA THR A 116 9.68 -12.44 -1.92
C THR A 116 8.35 -13.09 -1.52
N ILE A 117 8.18 -13.43 -0.24
CA ILE A 117 6.91 -13.91 0.31
C ILE A 117 5.83 -12.81 0.16
N ASN A 118 6.15 -11.56 0.46
CA ASN A 118 5.25 -10.42 0.24
C ASN A 118 4.76 -10.35 -1.22
N ASN A 119 5.70 -10.46 -2.16
CA ASN A 119 5.40 -10.42 -3.58
C ASN A 119 4.48 -11.58 -4.00
N MET A 120 4.78 -12.80 -3.57
CA MET A 120 3.95 -13.98 -3.83
C MET A 120 2.56 -13.87 -3.19
N MET A 121 2.47 -13.44 -1.94
CA MET A 121 1.20 -13.27 -1.23
C MET A 121 0.33 -12.20 -1.89
N ASN A 122 0.89 -11.06 -2.27
CA ASN A 122 0.15 -10.02 -2.98
C ASN A 122 -0.33 -10.50 -4.35
N ALA A 123 0.55 -11.13 -5.13
CA ALA A 123 0.23 -11.54 -6.49
C ALA A 123 -0.70 -12.75 -6.59
N PHE A 124 -0.65 -13.70 -5.66
CA PHE A 124 -1.42 -14.94 -5.72
C PHE A 124 -2.59 -15.02 -4.74
N TYR A 125 -2.42 -14.51 -3.52
CA TYR A 125 -3.42 -14.61 -2.45
C TYR A 125 -4.30 -13.35 -2.33
N ALA A 126 -3.71 -12.16 -2.39
CA ALA A 126 -4.47 -10.91 -2.27
C ALA A 126 -5.29 -10.60 -3.53
N THR A 127 -4.77 -10.92 -4.72
CA THR A 127 -5.53 -10.74 -5.97
C THR A 127 -6.74 -11.67 -6.04
N SER A 128 -7.92 -11.09 -6.27
CA SER A 128 -9.13 -11.87 -6.52
C SER A 128 -9.22 -12.38 -7.96
N THR A 129 -10.08 -13.37 -8.19
CA THR A 129 -10.53 -13.80 -9.53
C THR A 129 -11.85 -13.14 -9.93
N ARG A 130 -12.40 -12.27 -9.10
CA ARG A 130 -13.72 -11.66 -9.27
C ARG A 130 -13.61 -10.16 -9.56
N TYR A 131 -14.31 -9.67 -10.58
CA TYR A 131 -14.33 -8.25 -10.95
C TYR A 131 -14.80 -7.36 -9.80
N GLU A 132 -15.75 -7.86 -9.01
CA GLU A 132 -16.36 -7.10 -7.92
C GLU A 132 -15.34 -6.72 -6.86
N GLN A 133 -14.25 -7.49 -6.70
CA GLN A 133 -13.20 -7.24 -5.72
C GLN A 133 -12.21 -6.14 -6.16
N PHE A 134 -12.32 -5.64 -7.39
CA PHE A 134 -11.47 -4.57 -7.92
C PHE A 134 -12.24 -3.26 -8.15
N GLN A 135 -13.43 -3.11 -7.56
CA GLN A 135 -14.22 -1.89 -7.68
C GLN A 135 -13.51 -0.66 -7.10
N PHE A 136 -12.57 -0.84 -6.18
CA PHE A 136 -11.70 0.23 -5.70
C PHE A 136 -10.88 0.93 -6.79
N LEU A 137 -10.67 0.30 -7.95
CA LEU A 137 -9.97 0.91 -9.09
C LEU A 137 -10.84 1.94 -9.83
N LEU A 138 -12.16 1.89 -9.66
CA LEU A 138 -13.09 2.77 -10.40
C LEU A 138 -12.90 4.26 -10.14
N PRO A 139 -12.94 4.75 -8.89
CA PRO A 139 -12.70 6.16 -8.62
C PRO A 139 -11.27 6.60 -8.98
N ILE A 140 -10.33 5.67 -9.19
CA ILE A 140 -8.96 5.96 -9.60
C ILE A 140 -8.90 6.31 -11.09
N ASN A 141 -9.64 5.58 -11.92
CA ASN A 141 -9.50 5.68 -13.37
C ASN A 141 -10.48 6.62 -14.03
N ASP A 142 -11.69 6.72 -13.49
CA ASP A 142 -12.78 7.43 -14.15
C ASP A 142 -13.36 8.51 -13.23
N GLU A 143 -13.31 9.75 -13.72
CA GLU A 143 -13.89 10.92 -13.06
C GLU A 143 -15.38 10.75 -12.75
N ARG A 144 -16.12 10.03 -13.61
CA ARG A 144 -17.57 9.79 -13.45
C ARG A 144 -17.90 9.04 -12.17
N TRP A 145 -17.00 8.17 -11.70
CA TRP A 145 -17.19 7.37 -10.49
C TRP A 145 -16.69 8.05 -9.22
N ARG A 146 -16.05 9.21 -9.34
CA ARG A 146 -15.53 9.94 -8.17
C ARG A 146 -16.65 10.62 -7.39
N ASN A 147 -17.69 11.11 -8.06
CA ASN A 147 -18.70 11.95 -7.40
C ASN A 147 -18.06 13.14 -6.64
N LEU A 148 -17.01 13.73 -7.22
CA LEU A 148 -16.33 14.92 -6.72
C LEU A 148 -16.75 16.14 -7.57
N ASN A 149 -16.67 17.34 -6.99
CA ASN A 149 -16.80 18.56 -7.79
C ASN A 149 -15.56 18.72 -8.71
N LYS A 150 -15.67 19.57 -9.74
CA LYS A 150 -14.60 19.77 -10.74
C LYS A 150 -13.26 20.16 -10.13
N GLN A 151 -13.27 21.00 -9.09
CA GLN A 151 -12.05 21.47 -8.42
C GLN A 151 -11.34 20.33 -7.65
N ASP A 152 -12.10 19.57 -6.85
CA ASP A 152 -11.60 18.45 -6.06
C ASP A 152 -11.18 17.28 -6.98
N SER A 153 -11.87 17.09 -8.12
CA SER A 153 -11.49 16.12 -9.15
C SER A 153 -10.17 16.49 -9.83
N GLY A 154 -9.96 17.76 -10.21
CA GLY A 154 -8.69 18.22 -10.78
C GLY A 154 -7.52 18.08 -9.80
N ARG A 155 -7.73 18.43 -8.52
CA ARG A 155 -6.74 18.20 -7.45
C ARG A 155 -6.45 16.71 -7.25
N TYR A 156 -7.46 15.87 -7.37
CA TYR A 156 -7.30 14.42 -7.27
C TYR A 156 -6.43 13.86 -8.39
N GLU A 157 -6.68 14.24 -9.64
CA GLU A 157 -5.88 13.78 -10.78
C GLU A 157 -4.41 14.14 -10.65
N MET A 158 -4.13 15.39 -10.30
CA MET A 158 -2.76 15.87 -10.11
C MET A 158 -2.04 15.07 -9.02
N ASN A 159 -2.68 14.85 -7.87
CA ASN A 159 -2.09 14.07 -6.78
C ASN A 159 -1.91 12.59 -7.16
N LYS A 160 -2.86 12.01 -7.90
CA LYS A 160 -2.77 10.63 -8.41
C LYS A 160 -1.52 10.44 -9.27
N ASP A 161 -1.33 11.31 -10.25
CA ASP A 161 -0.16 11.25 -11.15
C ASP A 161 1.16 11.42 -10.39
N TYR A 162 1.21 12.35 -9.42
CA TYR A 162 2.40 12.54 -8.59
C TYR A 162 2.73 11.34 -7.70
N VAL A 163 1.73 10.72 -7.07
CA VAL A 163 1.95 9.56 -6.20
C VAL A 163 2.53 8.39 -7.01
N PHE A 164 1.96 8.10 -8.18
CA PHE A 164 2.50 7.04 -9.03
C PHE A 164 3.91 7.36 -9.56
N SER A 165 4.17 8.62 -9.90
CA SER A 165 5.51 9.08 -10.31
C SER A 165 6.55 8.87 -9.22
N ILE A 166 6.25 9.29 -7.98
CA ILE A 166 7.14 9.10 -6.83
C ILE A 166 7.43 7.62 -6.60
N ALA A 167 6.40 6.76 -6.67
CA ALA A 167 6.58 5.32 -6.50
C ALA A 167 7.47 4.71 -7.59
N ARG A 168 7.27 5.07 -8.87
CA ARG A 168 8.13 4.59 -9.97
C ARG A 168 9.57 5.05 -9.80
N CYS A 169 9.79 6.33 -9.49
CA CYS A 169 11.12 6.86 -9.20
C CYS A 169 11.79 6.09 -8.06
N ALA A 170 11.09 5.83 -6.95
CA ALA A 170 11.63 5.08 -5.83
C ALA A 170 11.99 3.62 -6.20
N ILE A 171 11.16 2.93 -6.99
CA ILE A 171 11.46 1.57 -7.48
C ILE A 171 12.73 1.58 -8.34
N ILE A 172 12.83 2.52 -9.27
CA ILE A 172 14.01 2.66 -10.15
C ILE A 172 15.25 2.96 -9.31
N SER A 173 15.20 3.91 -8.38
CA SER A 173 16.33 4.29 -7.52
C SER A 173 16.82 3.14 -6.64
N ILE A 174 15.90 2.36 -6.03
CA ILE A 174 16.28 1.20 -5.23
C ILE A 174 16.90 0.11 -6.12
N GLY A 175 16.30 -0.17 -7.28
CA GLY A 175 16.81 -1.14 -8.24
C GLY A 175 18.20 -0.80 -8.78
N THR A 176 18.45 0.46 -9.13
CA THR A 176 19.75 0.91 -9.63
C THR A 176 20.82 0.86 -8.54
N LEU A 177 20.52 1.31 -7.32
CA LEU A 177 21.48 1.22 -6.21
C LEU A 177 21.78 -0.22 -5.79
N PHE A 178 20.80 -1.12 -5.87
CA PHE A 178 21.02 -2.55 -5.67
C PHE A 178 21.99 -3.13 -6.72
N ALA A 179 21.77 -2.81 -8.00
CA ALA A 179 22.64 -3.24 -9.09
C ALA A 179 24.07 -2.68 -8.95
N ILE A 180 24.21 -1.39 -8.62
CA ILE A 180 25.51 -0.74 -8.38
C ILE A 180 26.24 -1.42 -7.21
N ALA A 181 25.53 -1.75 -6.12
CA ALA A 181 26.12 -2.43 -4.97
C ALA A 181 26.68 -3.81 -5.35
N MET A 182 25.95 -4.58 -6.18
CA MET A 182 26.42 -5.87 -6.69
C MET A 182 27.61 -5.70 -7.64
N ILE A 183 27.56 -4.74 -8.57
CA ILE A 183 28.65 -4.46 -9.52
C ILE A 183 29.92 -4.06 -8.78
N MET A 184 29.83 -3.21 -7.76
CA MET A 184 30.98 -2.87 -6.91
C MET A 184 31.62 -4.12 -6.28
N MET A 185 30.80 -5.08 -5.83
CA MET A 185 31.31 -6.32 -5.24
C MET A 185 31.91 -7.26 -6.27
N ILE A 186 31.35 -7.30 -7.50
CA ILE A 186 31.94 -7.99 -8.64
C ILE A 186 33.33 -7.42 -8.91
N MET A 187 33.45 -6.09 -9.03
CA MET A 187 34.70 -5.34 -9.27
C MET A 187 35.76 -5.66 -8.21
N LEU A 188 35.39 -5.48 -6.94
CA LEU A 188 36.35 -5.61 -5.85
C LEU A 188 36.83 -7.05 -5.63
N LYS A 189 35.97 -8.05 -5.87
CA LYS A 189 36.33 -9.47 -5.68
C LYS A 189 36.78 -10.16 -6.97
N SER A 190 36.96 -9.41 -8.06
CA SER A 190 37.38 -9.97 -9.35
C SER A 190 36.50 -11.13 -9.84
N LEU A 191 35.19 -11.10 -9.58
CA LEU A 191 34.31 -12.28 -9.76
C LEU A 191 34.18 -12.70 -11.23
N TRP A 192 34.36 -11.78 -12.18
CA TRP A 192 34.35 -12.08 -13.62
C TRP A 192 35.43 -13.07 -14.05
N LYS A 193 36.55 -13.14 -13.29
CA LYS A 193 37.62 -14.12 -13.53
C LYS A 193 37.19 -15.55 -13.23
N ILE A 194 36.15 -15.75 -12.41
CA ILE A 194 35.60 -17.07 -12.11
C ILE A 194 34.61 -17.49 -13.20
N SER A 195 33.65 -16.62 -13.55
CA SER A 195 32.73 -16.86 -14.66
C SER A 195 32.00 -15.57 -15.07
N ILE A 196 32.23 -15.13 -16.31
CA ILE A 196 31.55 -13.95 -16.88
C ILE A 196 30.03 -14.16 -16.92
N PHE A 197 29.58 -15.34 -17.36
CA PHE A 197 28.16 -15.65 -17.49
C PHE A 197 27.40 -15.45 -16.17
N TRP A 198 27.85 -16.08 -15.09
CA TRP A 198 27.19 -15.97 -13.78
C TRP A 198 27.31 -14.58 -13.17
N THR A 199 28.38 -13.84 -13.48
CA THR A 199 28.51 -12.45 -13.03
C THR A 199 27.53 -11.48 -13.67
N ILE A 200 27.03 -11.77 -14.87
CA ILE A 200 25.99 -10.98 -15.55
C ILE A 200 24.60 -11.47 -15.17
N PHE A 201 24.42 -12.80 -15.11
CA PHE A 201 23.14 -13.44 -14.83
C PHE A 201 22.52 -12.99 -13.49
N TRP A 202 23.30 -13.03 -12.40
CA TRP A 202 22.77 -12.74 -11.07
C TRP A 202 22.30 -11.30 -10.87
N PRO A 203 23.07 -10.27 -11.24
CA PRO A 203 22.59 -8.88 -11.22
C PRO A 203 21.31 -8.69 -12.03
N PHE A 204 21.20 -9.32 -13.19
CA PHE A 204 20.00 -9.24 -14.03
C PHE A 204 18.77 -9.83 -13.34
N ILE A 205 18.87 -11.05 -12.79
CA ILE A 205 17.78 -11.69 -12.04
C ILE A 205 17.38 -10.85 -10.82
N MET A 206 18.35 -10.36 -10.05
CA MET A 206 18.09 -9.53 -8.87
C MET A 206 17.46 -8.18 -9.26
N TYR A 207 17.84 -7.60 -10.40
CA TYR A 207 17.23 -6.37 -10.91
C TYR A 207 15.75 -6.59 -11.25
N ILE A 208 15.41 -7.64 -12.02
CA ILE A 208 14.01 -8.00 -12.32
C ILE A 208 13.22 -8.26 -11.03
N TRP A 209 13.79 -9.02 -10.11
CA TRP A 209 13.17 -9.31 -8.82
C TRP A 209 12.91 -8.03 -7.99
N THR A 210 13.85 -7.07 -8.02
CA THR A 210 13.69 -5.79 -7.31
C THR A 210 12.53 -4.98 -7.86
N TYR A 211 12.32 -4.98 -9.19
CA TYR A 211 11.15 -4.34 -9.80
C TYR A 211 9.83 -4.97 -9.38
N HIS A 212 9.75 -6.30 -9.35
CA HIS A 212 8.57 -7.01 -8.89
C HIS A 212 8.28 -6.76 -7.40
N THR A 213 9.32 -6.79 -6.57
CA THR A 213 9.21 -6.48 -5.13
C THR A 213 8.79 -5.03 -4.90
N GLY A 214 9.37 -4.09 -5.66
CA GLY A 214 9.01 -2.68 -5.65
C GLY A 214 7.54 -2.46 -6.03
N SER A 215 7.03 -3.24 -6.99
CA SER A 215 5.59 -3.24 -7.30
C SER A 215 4.73 -3.64 -6.10
N ALA A 216 5.07 -4.76 -5.45
CA ALA A 216 4.29 -5.28 -4.35
C ALA A 216 4.23 -4.32 -3.14
N PHE A 217 5.32 -3.62 -2.84
CA PHE A 217 5.36 -2.67 -1.72
C PHE A 217 4.89 -1.27 -2.10
N LEU A 218 5.55 -0.62 -3.07
CA LEU A 218 5.35 0.80 -3.33
C LEU A 218 4.14 1.05 -4.20
N HIS A 219 3.98 0.26 -5.26
CA HIS A 219 2.92 0.50 -6.23
C HIS A 219 1.53 0.13 -5.70
N ILE A 220 1.37 -1.00 -5.00
CA ILE A 220 0.09 -1.33 -4.34
C ILE A 220 -0.26 -0.29 -3.27
N THR A 221 0.74 0.15 -2.49
CA THR A 221 0.54 1.22 -1.51
C THR A 221 0.09 2.53 -2.15
N SER A 222 0.61 2.88 -3.34
CA SER A 222 0.12 4.04 -4.10
C SER A 222 -1.36 3.96 -4.41
N PHE A 223 -1.86 2.80 -4.86
CA PHE A 223 -3.31 2.60 -5.10
C PHE A 223 -4.12 2.79 -3.82
N ILE A 224 -3.68 2.20 -2.70
CA ILE A 224 -4.34 2.33 -1.40
C ILE A 224 -4.37 3.80 -0.96
N PHE A 225 -3.23 4.51 -1.06
CA PHE A 225 -3.13 5.92 -0.67
C PHE A 225 -4.01 6.83 -1.52
N ILE A 226 -4.04 6.63 -2.84
CA ILE A 226 -4.89 7.40 -3.75
C ILE A 226 -6.36 7.20 -3.39
N LEU A 227 -6.78 5.97 -3.09
CA LEU A 227 -8.14 5.69 -2.64
C LEU A 227 -8.46 6.32 -1.28
N GLN A 228 -7.52 6.29 -0.33
CA GLN A 228 -7.67 6.97 0.96
C GLN A 228 -7.83 8.48 0.76
N TYR A 229 -7.06 9.08 -0.15
CA TYR A 229 -7.15 10.50 -0.49
C TYR A 229 -8.52 10.84 -1.12
N TYR A 230 -8.99 10.00 -2.05
CA TYR A 230 -10.34 10.08 -2.62
C TYR A 230 -11.43 10.09 -1.54
N LEU A 231 -11.41 9.11 -0.65
CA LEU A 231 -12.39 8.99 0.45
C LEU A 231 -12.33 10.20 1.38
N ASN A 232 -11.13 10.69 1.69
CA ASN A 232 -10.95 11.89 2.49
C ASN A 232 -11.57 13.13 1.82
N LEU A 233 -11.39 13.32 0.50
CA LEU A 233 -12.02 14.44 -0.22
C LEU A 233 -13.56 14.35 -0.16
N ARG A 234 -14.13 13.16 -0.34
CA ARG A 234 -15.58 12.96 -0.22
C ARG A 234 -16.06 13.26 1.19
N GLN A 235 -15.41 12.72 2.21
CA GLN A 235 -15.77 12.99 3.61
C GLN A 235 -15.68 14.49 3.94
N GLN A 236 -14.65 15.20 3.47
CA GLN A 236 -14.51 16.65 3.67
C GLN A 236 -15.60 17.45 2.96
N SER A 237 -16.02 17.03 1.76
CA SER A 237 -17.18 17.63 1.08
C SER A 237 -18.45 17.46 1.91
N PHE A 238 -18.71 16.26 2.43
CA PHE A 238 -19.86 16.00 3.30
C PHE A 238 -19.81 16.77 4.61
N LEU A 239 -18.64 16.87 5.25
CA LEU A 239 -18.46 17.65 6.48
C LEU A 239 -18.85 19.12 6.27
N ARG A 240 -18.41 19.73 5.15
CA ARG A 240 -18.76 21.12 4.80
C ARG A 240 -20.27 21.29 4.62
N ILE A 241 -20.93 20.35 3.95
CA ILE A 241 -22.38 20.37 3.74
C ILE A 241 -23.14 20.24 5.05
N MET A 242 -22.76 19.28 5.90
CA MET A 242 -23.42 19.04 7.20
C MET A 242 -23.25 20.22 8.15
N GLN A 243 -22.08 20.88 8.15
CA GLN A 243 -21.86 22.09 8.95
C GLN A 243 -22.76 23.25 8.50
N ARG A 244 -22.92 23.45 7.18
CA ARG A 244 -23.84 24.46 6.65
C ARG A 244 -25.30 24.15 7.00
N LEU A 245 -25.68 22.88 6.94
CA LEU A 245 -27.01 22.42 7.35
C LEU A 245 -27.26 22.72 8.83
N LEU A 246 -26.28 22.42 9.69
CA LEU A 246 -26.36 22.71 11.13
C LEU A 246 -26.54 24.22 11.39
N LEU A 247 -25.77 25.07 10.71
CA LEU A 247 -25.87 26.52 10.84
C LEU A 247 -27.22 27.06 10.35
N PHE A 248 -27.71 26.54 9.21
CA PHE A 248 -29.03 26.89 8.68
C PHE A 248 -30.14 26.46 9.63
N ALA A 249 -30.04 25.26 10.21
CA ALA A 249 -30.98 24.75 11.18
C ALA A 249 -31.01 25.61 12.45
N TYR A 250 -29.87 26.15 12.90
CA TYR A 250 -29.82 27.03 14.07
C TYR A 250 -30.46 28.40 13.79
N ASN A 251 -30.20 28.99 12.62
CA ASN A 251 -30.60 30.36 12.32
C ASN A 251 -32.08 30.52 11.87
N ASN A 252 -32.74 29.46 11.38
CA ASN A 252 -34.07 29.59 10.76
C ASN A 252 -35.17 28.85 11.54
N ASN A 253 -36.15 29.60 12.07
CA ASN A 253 -37.27 29.08 12.85
C ASN A 253 -38.62 29.01 12.10
N HIS A 254 -38.66 29.33 10.80
CA HIS A 254 -39.91 29.35 10.03
C HIS A 254 -40.38 27.93 9.63
N ILE A 255 -41.70 27.69 9.64
CA ILE A 255 -42.31 26.39 9.33
C ILE A 255 -41.94 25.86 7.93
N THR A 256 -41.89 26.73 6.91
CA THR A 256 -41.44 26.36 5.54
C THR A 256 -39.97 25.93 5.50
N SER A 257 -39.13 26.47 6.38
CA SER A 257 -37.73 26.05 6.51
C SER A 257 -37.59 24.67 7.15
N ILE A 258 -38.58 24.22 7.95
CA ILE A 258 -38.56 22.92 8.63
C ILE A 258 -38.81 21.78 7.63
N THR A 259 -39.78 21.91 6.72
CA THR A 259 -40.06 20.88 5.70
C THR A 259 -38.89 20.74 4.72
N LEU A 260 -38.30 21.86 4.31
CA LEU A 260 -37.11 21.88 3.47
C LEU A 260 -35.89 21.27 4.19
N LEU A 261 -35.71 21.57 5.47
CA LEU A 261 -34.66 21.00 6.31
C LEU A 261 -34.82 19.48 6.46
N LYS A 262 -36.06 18.98 6.61
CA LYS A 262 -36.37 17.55 6.65
C LYS A 262 -35.92 16.84 5.38
N HIS A 263 -36.36 17.34 4.22
CA HIS A 263 -36.03 16.74 2.93
C HIS A 263 -34.52 16.78 2.67
N PHE A 264 -33.87 17.89 3.01
CA PHE A 264 -32.43 18.06 2.86
C PHE A 264 -31.64 17.13 3.78
N PHE A 265 -32.09 16.93 5.03
CA PHE A 265 -31.49 15.97 5.96
C PHE A 265 -31.67 14.52 5.48
N GLU A 266 -32.87 14.12 5.03
CA GLU A 266 -33.11 12.77 4.49
C GLU A 266 -32.24 12.48 3.26
N HIS A 267 -32.12 13.45 2.36
CA HIS A 267 -31.24 13.35 1.19
C HIS A 267 -29.78 13.13 1.61
N HIS A 268 -29.27 13.94 2.54
CA HIS A 268 -27.89 13.81 3.02
C HIS A 268 -27.65 12.56 3.86
N HIS A 269 -28.66 12.07 4.57
CA HIS A 269 -28.61 10.79 5.27
C HIS A 269 -28.35 9.64 4.30
N ARG A 270 -29.12 9.55 3.21
CA ARG A 270 -28.93 8.51 2.17
C ARG A 270 -27.55 8.61 1.53
N MET A 271 -27.07 9.83 1.29
CA MET A 271 -25.73 10.05 0.74
C MET A 271 -24.62 9.64 1.72
N PHE A 272 -24.81 9.87 3.02
CA PHE A 272 -23.92 9.38 4.08
C PHE A 272 -23.90 7.86 4.17
N GLU A 273 -25.06 7.19 4.12
CA GLU A 273 -25.14 5.73 4.10
C GLU A 273 -24.40 5.14 2.91
N ARG A 274 -24.52 5.75 1.72
CA ARG A 274 -23.75 5.35 0.53
C ARG A 274 -22.26 5.49 0.77
N LEU A 275 -21.81 6.61 1.37
CA LEU A 275 -20.41 6.80 1.72
C LEU A 275 -19.90 5.74 2.71
N GLN A 276 -20.68 5.37 3.73
CA GLN A 276 -20.32 4.30 4.66
C GLN A 276 -20.17 2.95 3.94
N LYS A 277 -21.13 2.62 3.06
CA LYS A 277 -21.07 1.40 2.25
C LYS A 277 -19.85 1.40 1.33
N ASP A 278 -19.51 2.53 0.72
CA ASP A 278 -18.31 2.65 -0.11
C ASP A 278 -17.03 2.42 0.70
N ILE A 279 -16.93 3.01 1.91
CA ILE A 279 -15.78 2.81 2.82
C ILE A 279 -15.67 1.35 3.24
N ASP A 280 -16.77 0.71 3.65
CA ASP A 280 -16.77 -0.69 4.09
C ASP A 280 -16.41 -1.64 2.94
N GLU A 281 -16.97 -1.43 1.76
CA GLU A 281 -16.69 -2.26 0.59
C GLU A 281 -15.23 -2.13 0.14
N HIS A 282 -14.69 -0.91 0.09
CA HIS A 282 -13.27 -0.69 -0.21
C HIS A 282 -12.34 -1.25 0.87
N SER A 283 -12.72 -1.13 2.14
CA SER A 283 -11.99 -1.73 3.26
C SER A 283 -11.90 -3.25 3.11
N ARG A 284 -13.04 -3.90 2.81
CA ARG A 284 -13.11 -5.35 2.60
C ARG A 284 -12.24 -5.81 1.43
N GLN A 285 -12.32 -5.11 0.30
CA GLN A 285 -11.53 -5.41 -0.92
C GLN A 285 -10.02 -5.26 -0.70
N LEU A 286 -9.61 -4.25 0.07
CA LEU A 286 -8.20 -3.95 0.31
C LEU A 286 -7.62 -4.64 1.56
N SER A 287 -8.44 -5.21 2.43
CA SER A 287 -8.04 -5.81 3.71
C SER A 287 -6.84 -6.77 3.59
N ARG A 288 -6.85 -7.64 2.57
CA ARG A 288 -5.77 -8.61 2.32
C ARG A 288 -4.46 -7.92 1.92
N TYR A 289 -4.53 -6.96 0.99
CA TYR A 289 -3.35 -6.19 0.56
C TYR A 289 -2.76 -5.40 1.72
N ILE A 290 -3.61 -4.68 2.46
CA ILE A 290 -3.21 -3.87 3.60
C ILE A 290 -2.52 -4.75 4.65
N THR A 291 -3.10 -5.91 4.97
CA THR A 291 -2.54 -6.82 5.99
C THR A 291 -1.18 -7.36 5.58
N ILE A 292 -1.04 -7.81 4.33
CA ILE A 292 0.22 -8.35 3.82
C ILE A 292 1.30 -7.28 3.81
N ILE A 293 1.02 -6.10 3.24
CA ILE A 293 1.99 -5.00 3.19
C ILE A 293 2.37 -4.56 4.60
N PHE A 294 1.41 -4.42 5.50
CA PHE A 294 1.66 -3.98 6.87
C PHE A 294 2.58 -4.94 7.64
N ALA A 295 2.29 -6.25 7.60
CA ALA A 295 3.11 -7.26 8.26
C ALA A 295 4.53 -7.31 7.65
N MET A 296 4.62 -7.32 6.32
CA MET A 296 5.89 -7.47 5.62
C MET A 296 6.76 -6.22 5.71
N SER A 297 6.19 -5.02 5.60
CA SER A 297 6.94 -3.78 5.78
C SER A 297 7.48 -3.65 7.21
N THR A 298 6.75 -4.13 8.22
CA THR A 298 7.25 -4.17 9.60
C THR A 298 8.47 -5.11 9.73
N MET A 299 8.40 -6.31 9.16
CA MET A 299 9.52 -7.26 9.16
C MET A 299 10.73 -6.73 8.38
N VAL A 300 10.53 -6.22 7.17
CA VAL A 300 11.61 -5.68 6.32
C VAL A 300 12.28 -4.48 6.98
N THR A 301 11.50 -3.60 7.62
CA THR A 301 12.05 -2.45 8.37
C THR A 301 12.92 -2.95 9.53
N THR A 302 12.45 -3.95 10.27
CA THR A 302 13.20 -4.55 11.39
C THR A 302 14.55 -5.12 10.93
N TYR A 303 14.58 -5.90 9.85
CA TYR A 303 15.83 -6.43 9.30
C TYR A 303 16.73 -5.35 8.70
N SER A 304 16.16 -4.34 8.03
CA SER A 304 16.93 -3.24 7.45
C SER A 304 17.59 -2.38 8.54
N SER A 305 16.87 -2.10 9.63
CA SER A 305 17.43 -1.42 10.80
C SER A 305 18.56 -2.21 11.43
N TYR A 306 18.41 -3.54 11.57
CA TYR A 306 19.50 -4.39 12.04
C TYR A 306 20.73 -4.30 11.13
N LEU A 307 20.55 -4.42 9.81
CA LEU A 307 21.66 -4.32 8.85
C LEU A 307 22.36 -2.95 8.90
N LEU A 308 21.61 -1.88 9.12
CA LEU A 308 22.16 -0.53 9.21
C LEU A 308 23.02 -0.29 10.45
N PHE A 309 22.55 -0.73 11.62
CA PHE A 309 23.17 -0.36 12.89
C PHE A 309 24.06 -1.45 13.50
N MET A 310 23.82 -2.73 13.18
CA MET A 310 24.45 -3.87 13.85
C MET A 310 25.45 -4.63 12.97
N THR A 311 25.70 -4.17 11.74
CA THR A 311 26.66 -4.83 10.84
C THR A 311 27.60 -3.82 10.19
N LYS A 312 28.88 -4.16 10.00
CA LYS A 312 29.81 -3.29 9.29
C LYS A 312 29.59 -3.46 7.79
N GLN A 313 28.97 -2.46 7.18
CA GLN A 313 28.62 -2.46 5.78
C GLN A 313 29.43 -1.42 5.02
N ARG A 314 29.69 -1.70 3.74
CA ARG A 314 30.26 -0.69 2.84
C ARG A 314 29.26 0.44 2.63
N PHE A 315 29.77 1.64 2.35
CA PHE A 315 28.97 2.84 2.16
C PHE A 315 27.80 2.64 1.18
N ILE A 316 28.02 2.01 0.01
CA ILE A 316 26.94 1.79 -0.97
C ILE A 316 25.82 0.90 -0.41
N TYR A 317 26.16 -0.14 0.37
CA TYR A 317 25.16 -0.99 1.03
C TYR A 317 24.43 -0.25 2.15
N GLN A 318 25.11 0.62 2.89
CA GLN A 318 24.47 1.50 3.87
C GLN A 318 23.47 2.44 3.19
N CYS A 319 23.83 3.09 2.08
CA CYS A 319 22.92 3.92 1.30
C CYS A 319 21.69 3.12 0.82
N LEU A 320 21.91 1.92 0.29
CA LEU A 320 20.85 1.02 -0.15
C LEU A 320 19.89 0.67 1.00
N TYR A 321 20.41 0.25 2.15
CA TYR A 321 19.59 -0.11 3.30
C TYR A 321 18.87 1.09 3.90
N CYS A 322 19.50 2.28 3.92
CA CYS A 322 18.86 3.52 4.34
C CYS A 322 17.66 3.86 3.44
N MET A 323 17.83 3.76 2.12
CA MET A 323 16.72 3.99 1.20
C MET A 323 15.60 2.97 1.34
N ILE A 324 15.92 1.68 1.50
CA ILE A 324 14.92 0.63 1.71
C ILE A 324 14.16 0.89 3.01
N ALA A 325 14.87 1.14 4.12
CA ALA A 325 14.25 1.45 5.40
C ALA A 325 13.36 2.69 5.32
N HIS A 326 13.85 3.77 4.71
CA HIS A 326 13.08 4.99 4.50
C HIS A 326 11.83 4.76 3.65
N ALA A 327 11.94 4.02 2.55
CA ALA A 327 10.81 3.69 1.69
C ALA A 327 9.74 2.86 2.43
N GLN A 328 10.14 1.89 3.25
CA GLN A 328 9.23 1.06 4.04
C GLN A 328 8.56 1.84 5.18
N ILE A 329 9.31 2.67 5.91
CA ILE A 329 8.77 3.55 6.96
C ILE A 329 7.77 4.55 6.35
N ASN A 330 8.10 5.16 5.22
CA ASN A 330 7.18 6.07 4.52
C ASN A 330 5.91 5.34 4.07
N THR A 331 6.04 4.14 3.52
CA THR A 331 4.90 3.29 3.11
C THR A 331 3.98 3.02 4.30
N LEU A 332 4.52 2.54 5.42
CA LEU A 332 3.76 2.31 6.65
C LEU A 332 3.11 3.59 7.17
N SER A 333 3.87 4.68 7.25
CA SER A 333 3.39 5.97 7.77
C SER A 333 2.22 6.50 6.95
N VAL A 334 2.36 6.51 5.62
CA VAL A 334 1.33 6.98 4.69
C VAL A 334 0.08 6.12 4.78
N MET A 335 0.21 4.79 4.83
CA MET A 335 -0.92 3.89 5.00
C MET A 335 -1.65 4.13 6.32
N ILE A 336 -0.92 4.22 7.44
CA ILE A 336 -1.52 4.39 8.77
C ILE A 336 -2.19 5.75 8.90
N ILE A 337 -1.51 6.83 8.49
CA ILE A 337 -2.05 8.19 8.53
C ILE A 337 -3.30 8.29 7.65
N GLY A 338 -3.28 7.73 6.44
CA GLY A 338 -4.43 7.71 5.55
C GLY A 338 -5.63 6.96 6.14
N CYS A 339 -5.40 5.75 6.67
CA CYS A 339 -6.43 4.97 7.37
C CYS A 339 -7.02 5.73 8.57
N ALA A 340 -6.14 6.28 9.42
CA ALA A 340 -6.53 7.03 10.61
C ALA A 340 -7.35 8.28 10.25
N LYS A 341 -6.97 8.99 9.18
CA LYS A 341 -7.69 10.17 8.71
C LYS A 341 -9.10 9.83 8.23
N VAL A 342 -9.26 8.74 7.47
CA VAL A 342 -10.58 8.27 7.02
C VAL A 342 -11.48 7.93 8.22
N ARG A 343 -10.95 7.20 9.21
CA ARG A 343 -11.69 6.88 10.45
C ARG A 343 -12.07 8.14 11.23
N ASN A 344 -11.11 9.05 11.48
CA ASN A 344 -11.33 10.25 12.27
C ASN A 344 -12.36 11.19 11.61
N ASN A 345 -12.31 11.33 10.28
CA ASN A 345 -13.32 12.09 9.55
C ASN A 345 -14.69 11.43 9.62
N ASN A 346 -14.74 10.09 9.59
CA ASN A 346 -15.99 9.37 9.73
C ASN A 346 -16.64 9.62 11.09
N GLU A 347 -15.84 9.52 12.15
CA GLU A 347 -16.27 9.83 13.51
C GLU A 347 -16.76 11.28 13.65
N LYS A 348 -16.03 12.26 13.10
CA LYS A 348 -16.48 13.67 13.06
C LYS A 348 -17.83 13.83 12.36
N LEU A 349 -18.02 13.13 11.24
CA LEU A 349 -19.25 13.20 10.45
C LEU A 349 -20.43 12.57 11.21
N LEU A 350 -20.19 11.45 11.90
CA LEU A 350 -21.17 10.81 12.79
C LEU A 350 -21.56 11.71 13.96
N ARG A 351 -20.60 12.36 14.63
CA ARG A 351 -20.88 13.30 15.72
C ARG A 351 -21.69 14.51 15.23
N LEU A 352 -21.36 15.05 14.05
CA LEU A 352 -22.15 16.14 13.45
C LEU A 352 -23.57 15.68 13.11
N LYS A 353 -23.73 14.48 12.57
CA LYS A 353 -25.05 13.89 12.30
C LYS A 353 -25.86 13.73 13.58
N GLN A 354 -25.25 13.26 14.67
CA GLN A 354 -25.89 13.17 15.98
C GLN A 354 -26.35 14.55 16.49
N LYS A 355 -25.52 15.59 16.35
CA LYS A 355 -25.92 16.97 16.69
C LYS A 355 -27.11 17.46 15.87
N CYS A 356 -27.11 17.22 14.57
CA CYS A 356 -28.25 17.56 13.71
C CYS A 356 -29.53 16.79 14.10
N LEU A 357 -29.41 15.51 14.47
CA LEU A 357 -30.52 14.71 14.97
C LEU A 357 -31.05 15.30 16.29
N MET A 358 -30.18 15.61 17.26
CA MET A 358 -30.61 16.21 18.54
C MET A 358 -31.36 17.53 18.38
N LEU A 359 -30.91 18.42 17.48
CA LEU A 359 -31.65 19.66 17.18
C LEU A 359 -33.04 19.39 16.61
N SER A 360 -33.17 18.36 15.77
CA SER A 360 -34.46 17.96 15.22
C SER A 360 -35.43 17.40 16.28
N ILE A 361 -34.89 16.85 17.38
CA ILE A 361 -35.63 16.31 18.53
C ILE A 361 -36.11 17.43 19.45
N CYS A 362 -35.15 18.23 19.96
CA CYS A 362 -35.42 19.15 21.06
C CYS A 362 -36.18 20.39 20.63
N GLU A 363 -35.99 20.89 19.41
CA GLU A 363 -36.45 22.23 19.05
C GLU A 363 -37.56 22.25 17.98
N LYS A 364 -37.60 21.26 17.06
CA LYS A 364 -38.37 21.42 15.80
C LYS A 364 -39.32 20.27 15.42
N LYS A 365 -39.36 19.17 16.21
CA LYS A 365 -40.23 17.97 15.99
C LYS A 365 -40.31 17.54 14.51
N ILE A 366 -39.16 17.48 13.84
CA ILE A 366 -39.08 17.34 12.37
C ILE A 366 -39.37 15.90 11.89
N PHE A 367 -38.99 14.92 12.72
CA PHE A 367 -39.09 13.50 12.42
C PHE A 367 -40.12 12.81 13.31
N THR A 368 -40.69 11.72 12.80
CA THR A 368 -41.50 10.81 13.63
C THR A 368 -40.59 10.09 14.64
N THR A 369 -41.13 9.78 15.82
CA THR A 369 -40.39 9.10 16.90
C THR A 369 -39.72 7.81 16.44
N HIS A 370 -40.38 7.04 15.57
CA HIS A 370 -39.83 5.80 15.02
C HIS A 370 -38.62 6.03 14.09
N GLN A 371 -38.71 7.00 13.17
CA GLN A 371 -37.60 7.35 12.27
C GLN A 371 -36.38 7.85 13.06
N LEU A 372 -36.66 8.62 14.10
CA LEU A 372 -35.64 9.15 14.98
C LEU A 372 -34.88 8.07 15.74
N LEU A 373 -35.60 7.15 16.41
CA LEU A 373 -35.00 6.03 17.14
C LEU A 373 -34.12 5.17 16.21
N LYS A 374 -34.58 4.93 14.98
CA LYS A 374 -33.79 4.21 13.97
C LYS A 374 -32.50 4.95 13.61
N PHE A 375 -32.56 6.26 13.43
CA PHE A 375 -31.38 7.05 13.08
C PHE A 375 -30.40 7.18 14.25
N ASP A 376 -30.90 7.35 15.46
CA ASP A 376 -30.08 7.45 16.67
C ASP A 376 -29.39 6.12 16.99
N ALA A 377 -30.13 4.99 16.94
CA ALA A 377 -29.55 3.66 17.11
C ALA A 377 -28.44 3.35 16.08
N LEU A 378 -28.64 3.73 14.82
CA LEU A 378 -27.63 3.53 13.77
C LEU A 378 -26.40 4.43 13.99
N THR A 379 -26.62 5.68 14.38
CA THR A 379 -25.51 6.63 14.60
C THR A 379 -24.70 6.30 15.85
N THR A 380 -25.35 5.90 16.96
CA THR A 380 -24.68 5.44 18.18
C THR A 380 -23.85 4.19 17.93
N THR A 381 -24.44 3.17 17.28
CA THR A 381 -23.71 1.94 16.91
C THR A 381 -22.46 2.24 16.06
N LEU A 382 -22.55 3.17 15.10
CA LEU A 382 -21.41 3.56 14.27
C LEU A 382 -20.41 4.46 15.00
N LEU A 383 -20.82 5.20 16.03
CA LEU A 383 -19.90 5.98 16.87
C LEU A 383 -19.07 5.07 17.78
N ASP A 384 -19.67 4.00 18.29
CA ASP A 384 -18.96 3.00 19.10
C ASP A 384 -17.93 2.24 18.25
N ARG A 385 -18.22 2.02 16.96
CA ARG A 385 -17.32 1.35 16.01
C ARG A 385 -17.26 2.11 14.67
N PRO A 386 -16.49 3.21 14.60
CA PRO A 386 -16.41 4.01 13.38
C PRO A 386 -15.76 3.22 12.26
N LEU A 387 -16.43 3.17 11.11
CA LEU A 387 -15.92 2.47 9.92
C LEU A 387 -14.61 3.09 9.45
N GLY A 388 -13.73 2.22 8.99
CA GLY A 388 -12.41 2.55 8.49
C GLY A 388 -11.77 1.33 7.82
N PHE A 389 -10.51 1.48 7.41
CA PHE A 389 -9.75 0.38 6.83
C PHE A 389 -9.37 -0.65 7.89
N GLN A 390 -9.64 -1.92 7.58
CA GLN A 390 -9.45 -3.04 8.48
C GLN A 390 -8.38 -4.00 7.96
N LEU A 391 -7.68 -4.63 8.90
CA LEU A 391 -6.88 -5.82 8.67
C LEU A 391 -7.78 -7.06 8.53
N THR A 392 -7.24 -8.18 8.04
CA THR A 392 -8.02 -9.42 7.85
C THR A 392 -8.57 -10.01 9.15
N ASN A 393 -7.99 -9.66 10.30
CA ASN A 393 -8.48 -10.03 11.63
C ASN A 393 -9.57 -9.08 12.18
N GLY A 394 -10.05 -8.12 11.37
CA GLY A 394 -11.07 -7.14 11.76
C GLY A 394 -10.54 -5.94 12.55
N VAL A 395 -9.24 -5.86 12.82
CA VAL A 395 -8.64 -4.72 13.53
C VAL A 395 -8.64 -3.49 12.62
N ILE A 396 -9.25 -2.40 13.10
CA ILE A 396 -9.26 -1.11 12.40
C ILE A 396 -7.90 -0.42 12.60
N ILE A 397 -7.31 0.07 11.51
CA ILE A 397 -6.05 0.81 11.57
C ILE A 397 -6.31 2.22 12.10
N THR A 398 -5.57 2.61 13.13
CA THR A 398 -5.68 3.91 13.80
C THR A 398 -4.32 4.59 13.90
N SER A 399 -4.27 5.85 14.34
CA SER A 399 -2.99 6.53 14.61
C SER A 399 -2.17 5.81 15.69
N TYR A 400 -2.82 5.16 16.66
CA TYR A 400 -2.14 4.38 17.70
C TYR A 400 -1.38 3.18 17.13
N THR A 401 -1.87 2.62 16.02
CA THR A 401 -1.19 1.52 15.30
C THR A 401 0.25 1.89 14.92
N PHE A 402 0.53 3.17 14.62
CA PHE A 402 1.89 3.64 14.33
C PHE A 402 2.81 3.53 15.55
N ILE A 403 2.32 3.95 16.72
CA ILE A 403 3.05 3.89 17.98
C ILE A 403 3.36 2.44 18.32
N THR A 404 2.36 1.54 18.22
CA THR A 404 2.58 0.10 18.46
C THR A 404 3.66 -0.49 17.56
N VAL A 405 3.65 -0.16 16.26
CA VAL A 405 4.66 -0.66 15.32
C VAL A 405 6.05 -0.14 15.65
N ILE A 406 6.19 1.16 15.90
CA ILE A 406 7.50 1.74 16.26
C ILE A 406 8.00 1.15 17.56
N VAL A 407 7.15 1.04 18.58
CA VAL A 407 7.50 0.43 19.86
C VAL A 407 7.96 -1.01 19.62
N ASN A 408 7.22 -1.83 18.89
CA ASN A 408 7.60 -3.22 18.61
C ASN A 408 8.94 -3.34 17.87
N ILE A 409 9.19 -2.49 16.86
CA ILE A 409 10.48 -2.46 16.14
C ILE A 409 11.61 -2.05 17.12
N SER A 410 11.35 -1.07 17.98
CA SER A 410 12.31 -0.56 18.95
C SER A 410 12.60 -1.59 20.04
N THR A 411 11.57 -2.26 20.58
CA THR A 411 11.67 -3.37 21.54
C THR A 411 12.51 -4.50 20.96
N PHE A 412 12.26 -4.91 19.71
CA PHE A 412 13.11 -5.91 19.04
C PHE A 412 14.58 -5.46 18.99
N PHE A 413 14.81 -4.20 18.61
CA PHE A 413 16.16 -3.66 18.48
C PHE A 413 16.89 -3.55 19.83
N PHE A 414 16.28 -2.95 20.84
CA PHE A 414 16.95 -2.70 22.12
C PHE A 414 17.04 -3.94 23.00
N LEU A 415 16.03 -4.82 23.01
CA LEU A 415 15.99 -5.94 23.95
C LEU A 415 16.47 -7.25 23.33
N ILE A 416 16.02 -7.57 22.11
CA ILE A 416 16.29 -8.89 21.52
C ILE A 416 17.66 -8.89 20.83
N SER A 417 17.99 -7.83 20.09
CA SER A 417 19.26 -7.81 19.34
C SER A 417 20.49 -7.75 20.23
N GLN A 418 20.44 -7.00 21.35
CA GLN A 418 21.53 -6.92 22.31
C GLN A 418 21.76 -8.26 23.02
N ASN A 419 20.70 -8.96 23.41
CA ASN A 419 20.81 -10.28 24.02
C ASN A 419 21.42 -11.33 23.08
N ILE A 420 21.15 -11.23 21.77
CA ILE A 420 21.78 -12.10 20.75
C ILE A 420 23.28 -11.77 20.58
N ILE A 421 23.67 -10.49 20.71
CA ILE A 421 25.07 -10.08 20.64
C ILE A 421 25.83 -10.53 21.89
N ALA A 422 25.24 -10.35 23.08
CA ALA A 422 25.84 -10.76 24.36
C ALA A 422 26.03 -12.29 24.43
N THR A 423 25.04 -13.07 24.01
CA THR A 423 25.16 -14.54 23.95
C THR A 423 26.22 -14.99 22.94
N LYS A 424 26.35 -14.32 21.79
CA LYS A 424 27.45 -14.59 20.85
C LYS A 424 28.83 -14.35 21.47
N GLN A 425 29.01 -13.23 22.16
CA GLN A 425 30.28 -12.90 22.82
C GLN A 425 30.64 -13.94 23.89
N LEU A 426 29.66 -14.37 24.70
CA LEU A 426 29.83 -15.45 25.67
C LEU A 426 30.23 -16.79 25.03
N THR A 427 29.61 -17.17 23.91
CA THR A 427 29.99 -18.41 23.21
C THR A 427 31.36 -18.37 22.55
N THR A 428 31.83 -17.19 22.12
CA THR A 428 33.21 -17.05 21.61
C THR A 428 34.25 -17.09 22.72
N ILE A 429 33.96 -16.58 23.91
CA ILE A 429 34.86 -16.62 25.07
C ILE A 429 34.99 -18.06 25.60
N ASN A 430 33.91 -18.85 25.58
CA ASN A 430 33.95 -20.24 26.05
C ASN A 430 34.58 -21.23 25.04
N ASN A 431 34.84 -20.79 23.80
CA ASN A 431 35.43 -21.61 22.74
C ASN A 431 36.88 -21.22 22.39
N THR A 432 37.44 -20.24 23.11
CA THR A 432 38.87 -19.89 23.13
C THR A 432 39.47 -20.35 24.44
#